data_AF-A0A973JRI2-F1
#
_entry.id   AF-A0A973JRI2-F1
#
_cell.length_a   1.000
_cell.length_b   1.000
_cell.length_c   1.000
_cell.angle_alpha   90.00
_cell.angle_beta   90.00
_cell.angle_gamma   90.00
#
_symmetry.space_group_name_H-M   'P 1'
#
loop_
_entity.id
_entity.type
_entity.pdbx_description
1 polymer ?
#
loop_
_entity_poly.entity_id
_entity_poly.type
_entity_poly.pdbx_seq_one_letter_code
_entity_poly.pdbx_strand_id
1 'polypeptide(L)'
;MGELATEKKANLDELKRVGIIAQNQKDTFLIRLRTVGGDLNAEELGVITRVSQKYGRGEVHLTTRQAVEIPFVHVDDLEAARTELEENGIVLGVCGPRGRGIVACPGTAVCTSAIMETKELAAELDSAYFRQPAPHKFKIGVSGCPNSCSKPIENDVGVMGGVLPGWDREACISCRLCVTICPVNAIEEKDSTFVLDEKKCIYCGLCIKNCSTSAWTAKKTGYTLFLGGTLGKRPRLGTRAKVLIETKKELLRYIESAFRFYLAHGNKKERFGHTLDRIGVDKAFAEIFAEAKDAGGAEPAAPVPAAKDSTLLDLLGVCCPMNFVRSKLAIEKLKAGEQLEILLDDGEPIVNVSRSLKDEGHRVLNVEPENGHFRVLVEKRR
;
A
#
# COMPACT_ATOMS: atom_id res chain seq x y z
N MET A 1 -6.11 2.16 40.76
CA MET A 1 -6.33 1.08 39.77
C MET A 1 -6.59 1.56 38.33
N GLY A 2 -6.86 2.86 38.08
CA GLY A 2 -7.11 3.37 36.72
C GLY A 2 -5.85 3.71 35.90
N GLU A 3 -4.77 4.18 36.52
CA GLU A 3 -3.57 4.66 35.80
C GLU A 3 -2.71 3.52 35.23
N LEU A 4 -2.39 2.49 36.03
CA LEU A 4 -1.62 1.31 35.58
C LEU A 4 -2.29 0.52 34.43
N ALA A 5 -3.62 0.48 34.39
CA ALA A 5 -4.37 -0.14 33.30
C ALA A 5 -4.34 0.71 32.02
N THR A 6 -4.18 2.02 32.17
CA THR A 6 -4.10 2.97 31.05
C THR A 6 -2.69 2.98 30.45
N GLU A 7 -1.64 2.91 31.27
CA GLU A 7 -0.24 2.76 30.81
C GLU A 7 0.01 1.44 30.08
N LYS A 8 -0.43 0.30 30.65
CA LYS A 8 -0.33 -1.01 29.96
C LYS A 8 -1.08 -1.00 28.63
N LYS A 9 -2.22 -0.32 28.54
CA LYS A 9 -3.03 -0.23 27.32
C LYS A 9 -2.41 0.72 26.29
N ALA A 10 -1.78 1.81 26.72
CA ALA A 10 -1.05 2.74 25.86
C ALA A 10 0.14 2.03 25.17
N ASN A 11 0.93 1.27 25.93
CA ASN A 11 2.05 0.48 25.41
C ASN A 11 1.58 -0.57 24.37
N LEU A 12 0.46 -1.25 24.63
CA LEU A 12 -0.12 -2.22 23.67
C LEU A 12 -0.61 -1.60 22.37
N ASP A 13 -1.19 -0.39 22.42
CA ASP A 13 -1.67 0.28 21.21
C ASP A 13 -0.51 0.86 20.38
N GLU A 14 0.62 1.21 21.00
CA GLU A 14 1.87 1.56 20.34
C GLU A 14 2.52 0.36 19.65
N LEU A 15 2.64 -0.78 20.35
CA LEU A 15 3.12 -2.03 19.77
C LEU A 15 2.31 -2.45 18.53
N LYS A 16 0.98 -2.27 18.57
CA LYS A 16 0.15 -2.51 17.38
C LYS A 16 0.50 -1.60 16.22
N ARG A 17 0.89 -0.35 16.43
CA ARG A 17 1.23 0.55 15.32
C ARG A 17 2.41 0.02 14.51
N VAL A 18 3.35 -0.64 15.18
CA VAL A 18 4.56 -1.24 14.61
C VAL A 18 4.40 -2.73 14.27
N GLY A 19 3.16 -3.24 14.21
CA GLY A 19 2.90 -4.61 13.74
C GLY A 19 3.05 -5.70 14.80
N ILE A 20 3.21 -5.34 16.08
CA ILE A 20 3.28 -6.28 17.20
C ILE A 20 1.90 -6.37 17.86
N ILE A 21 1.33 -7.58 17.92
CA ILE A 21 -0.07 -7.79 18.32
C ILE A 21 -0.11 -8.76 19.51
N ALA A 22 -0.64 -8.32 20.65
CA ALA A 22 -0.83 -9.19 21.80
C ALA A 22 -1.76 -10.37 21.48
N GLN A 23 -1.40 -11.55 21.99
CA GLN A 23 -2.18 -12.77 21.86
C GLN A 23 -2.95 -13.11 23.14
N ASN A 24 -3.73 -14.18 23.08
CA ASN A 24 -4.47 -14.70 24.24
C ASN A 24 -3.54 -15.36 25.26
N GLN A 25 -2.40 -15.89 24.81
CA GLN A 25 -1.37 -16.44 25.68
C GLN A 25 -0.71 -15.30 26.47
N LYS A 26 -0.49 -15.54 27.76
CA LYS A 26 0.11 -14.57 28.66
C LYS A 26 1.47 -14.12 28.13
N ASP A 27 1.72 -12.82 28.16
CA ASP A 27 2.99 -12.19 27.78
C ASP A 27 3.51 -12.61 26.40
N THR A 28 2.59 -12.93 25.48
CA THR A 28 2.91 -13.47 24.16
C THR A 28 2.32 -12.59 23.05
N PHE A 29 3.07 -12.44 21.97
CA PHE A 29 2.76 -11.54 20.87
C PHE A 29 3.01 -12.19 19.50
N LEU A 30 2.31 -11.65 18.51
CA LEU A 30 2.51 -11.93 17.10
C LEU A 30 3.23 -10.75 16.45
N ILE A 31 4.31 -11.04 15.74
CA ILE A 31 5.04 -10.07 14.91
C ILE A 31 4.53 -10.22 13.48
N ARG A 32 3.85 -9.19 12.96
CA ARG A 32 3.50 -9.11 11.54
C ARG A 32 4.63 -8.46 10.76
N LEU A 33 4.96 -9.01 9.60
CA LEU A 33 5.98 -8.48 8.69
C LEU A 33 5.34 -7.65 7.58
N ARG A 34 6.09 -6.70 7.04
CA ARG A 34 5.74 -5.96 5.81
C ARG A 34 6.08 -6.87 4.63
N THR A 35 5.10 -7.08 3.77
CA THR A 35 5.29 -7.82 2.52
C THR A 35 4.48 -7.12 1.45
N VAL A 36 5.14 -6.70 0.37
CA VAL A 36 4.50 -5.96 -0.72
C VAL A 36 4.06 -6.95 -1.78
N GLY A 37 2.75 -7.06 -2.02
CA GLY A 37 2.22 -7.96 -3.04
C GLY A 37 2.52 -9.45 -2.82
N GLY A 38 2.89 -9.84 -1.59
CA GLY A 38 3.25 -11.21 -1.23
C GLY A 38 4.61 -11.69 -1.70
N ASP A 39 5.48 -10.80 -2.17
CA ASP A 39 6.81 -11.20 -2.64
C ASP A 39 7.80 -11.28 -1.49
N LEU A 40 8.51 -12.41 -1.44
CA LEU A 40 9.62 -12.68 -0.52
C LEU A 40 10.69 -13.43 -1.31
N ASN A 41 11.94 -13.10 -1.06
CA ASN A 41 13.07 -13.84 -1.60
C ASN A 41 13.47 -15.00 -0.67
N ALA A 42 14.33 -15.90 -1.16
CA ALA A 42 14.75 -17.08 -0.42
C ALA A 42 15.55 -16.76 0.86
N GLU A 43 16.32 -15.66 0.86
CA GLU A 43 17.11 -15.21 2.01
C GLU A 43 16.17 -14.71 3.13
N GLU A 44 15.20 -13.86 2.77
CA GLU A 44 14.16 -13.38 3.68
C GLU A 44 13.40 -14.56 4.31
N LEU A 45 12.99 -15.54 3.51
CA LEU A 45 12.33 -16.75 4.01
C LEU A 45 13.23 -17.54 4.98
N GLY A 46 14.53 -17.62 4.69
CA GLY A 46 15.51 -18.25 5.57
C GLY A 46 15.61 -17.53 6.92
N VAL A 47 15.64 -16.20 6.92
CA VAL A 47 15.65 -15.39 8.16
C VAL A 47 14.36 -15.58 8.94
N ILE A 48 13.20 -15.48 8.28
CA ILE A 48 11.88 -15.67 8.91
C ILE A 48 11.81 -17.04 9.59
N THR A 49 12.31 -18.09 8.92
CA THR A 49 12.37 -19.44 9.47
C THR A 49 13.20 -19.48 10.74
N ARG A 50 14.44 -18.95 10.72
CA ARG A 50 15.32 -18.92 11.90
C ARG A 50 14.70 -18.15 13.06
N VAL A 51 14.18 -16.95 12.82
CA VAL A 51 13.54 -16.11 13.85
C VAL A 51 12.32 -16.82 14.43
N SER A 52 11.49 -17.46 13.58
CA SER A 52 10.31 -18.20 14.05
C SER A 52 10.68 -19.38 14.95
N GLN A 53 11.77 -20.09 14.66
CA GLN A 53 12.26 -21.21 15.47
C GLN A 53 12.89 -20.75 16.79
N LYS A 54 13.63 -19.64 16.75
CA LYS A 54 14.40 -19.13 17.90
C LYS A 54 13.55 -18.42 18.93
N TYR A 55 12.62 -17.58 18.49
CA TYR A 55 11.83 -16.70 19.38
C TYR A 55 10.34 -17.05 19.42
N GLY A 56 9.88 -17.90 18.50
CA GLY A 56 8.50 -18.40 18.45
C GLY A 56 8.45 -19.91 18.65
N ARG A 57 7.58 -20.58 17.89
CA ARG A 57 7.40 -22.05 17.92
C ARG A 57 7.86 -22.76 16.64
N GLY A 58 8.58 -22.06 15.77
CA GLY A 58 8.92 -22.57 14.42
C GLY A 58 7.75 -22.56 13.45
N GLU A 59 6.70 -21.79 13.74
CA GLU A 59 5.50 -21.66 12.91
C GLU A 59 5.41 -20.24 12.34
N VAL A 60 4.79 -20.12 11.15
CA VAL A 60 4.43 -18.84 10.55
C VAL A 60 2.99 -18.89 10.04
N HIS A 61 2.32 -17.74 10.04
CA HIS A 61 0.98 -17.61 9.48
C HIS A 61 0.98 -16.67 8.28
N LEU A 62 0.42 -17.14 7.16
CA LEU A 62 0.22 -16.34 5.95
C LEU A 62 -1.15 -15.70 5.97
N THR A 63 -1.19 -14.37 5.95
CA THR A 63 -2.45 -13.63 6.05
C THR A 63 -3.19 -13.57 4.71
N THR A 64 -4.49 -13.30 4.77
CA THR A 64 -5.31 -12.98 3.59
C THR A 64 -4.87 -11.73 2.82
N ARG A 65 -3.93 -10.96 3.37
CA ARG A 65 -3.30 -9.81 2.72
C ARG A 65 -1.87 -10.08 2.26
N GLN A 66 -1.49 -11.35 2.12
CA GLN A 66 -0.16 -11.76 1.65
C GLN A 66 1.01 -11.32 2.55
N ALA A 67 0.74 -10.90 3.79
CA ALA A 67 1.77 -10.67 4.81
C ALA A 67 2.08 -11.95 5.59
N VAL A 68 3.29 -12.06 6.11
CA VAL A 68 3.73 -13.14 7.00
C VAL A 68 3.65 -12.68 8.46
N GLU A 69 3.30 -13.60 9.35
CA GLU A 69 3.25 -13.38 10.79
C GLU A 69 4.02 -14.46 11.53
N ILE A 70 4.80 -14.07 12.54
CA ILE A 70 5.48 -14.95 13.48
C ILE A 70 4.70 -14.90 14.81
N PRO A 71 3.86 -15.91 15.11
CA PRO A 71 3.14 -15.98 16.36
C PRO A 71 4.03 -16.50 17.50
N PHE A 72 3.50 -16.39 18.72
CA PHE A 72 4.01 -17.00 19.93
C PHE A 72 5.36 -16.47 20.43
N VAL A 73 5.67 -15.20 20.14
CA VAL A 73 6.89 -14.56 20.62
C VAL A 73 6.66 -14.02 22.03
N HIS A 74 7.46 -14.46 23.00
CA HIS A 74 7.36 -13.98 24.38
C HIS A 74 7.82 -12.52 24.50
N VAL A 75 7.25 -11.75 25.43
CA VAL A 75 7.54 -10.32 25.61
C VAL A 75 9.04 -10.05 25.80
N ASP A 76 9.73 -10.94 26.51
CA ASP A 76 11.17 -10.83 26.79
C ASP A 76 12.04 -11.01 25.54
N ASP A 77 11.53 -11.73 24.53
CA ASP A 77 12.23 -12.04 23.29
C ASP A 77 11.87 -11.08 22.15
N LEU A 78 10.86 -10.22 22.32
CA LEU A 78 10.34 -9.37 21.25
C LEU A 78 11.38 -8.45 20.64
N GLU A 79 12.19 -7.80 21.49
CA GLU A 79 13.18 -6.84 21.02
C GLU A 79 14.31 -7.54 20.26
N ALA A 80 14.73 -8.71 20.72
CA ALA A 80 15.73 -9.54 20.05
C ALA A 80 15.22 -10.06 18.70
N ALA A 81 13.97 -10.57 18.67
CA ALA A 81 13.33 -11.02 17.44
C ALA A 81 13.19 -9.88 16.42
N ARG A 82 12.76 -8.70 16.86
CA ARG A 82 12.65 -7.51 16.02
C ARG A 82 14.02 -7.10 15.45
N THR A 83 15.02 -7.01 16.32
CA THR A 83 16.37 -6.60 15.91
C THR A 83 16.94 -7.55 14.86
N GLU A 84 16.83 -8.85 15.07
CA GLU A 84 17.31 -9.85 14.10
C GLU A 84 16.59 -9.75 12.75
N LEU A 85 15.27 -9.50 12.74
CA LEU A 85 14.53 -9.28 11.49
C LEU A 85 15.02 -8.02 10.76
N GLU A 86 15.13 -6.90 11.47
CA GLU A 86 15.49 -5.60 10.89
C GLU A 86 16.95 -5.54 10.41
N GLU A 87 17.88 -6.19 11.12
CA GLU A 87 19.28 -6.32 10.68
C GLU A 87 19.43 -7.10 9.37
N ASN A 88 18.47 -7.98 9.07
CA ASN A 88 18.39 -8.73 7.82
C ASN A 88 17.45 -8.07 6.80
N GLY A 89 17.13 -6.77 6.98
CA GLY A 89 16.32 -6.00 6.04
C GLY A 89 14.82 -6.28 6.07
N ILE A 90 14.33 -7.10 7.00
CA ILE A 90 12.91 -7.42 7.12
C ILE A 90 12.21 -6.37 7.99
N VAL A 91 11.36 -5.59 7.33
CA VAL A 91 10.60 -4.52 7.99
C VAL A 91 9.33 -5.10 8.61
N LEU A 92 9.01 -4.66 9.84
CA LEU A 92 7.75 -5.03 10.48
C LEU A 92 6.54 -4.36 9.80
N GLY A 93 5.42 -5.07 9.84
CA GLY A 93 4.13 -4.64 9.32
C GLY A 93 3.48 -3.57 10.20
N VAL A 94 2.16 -3.41 10.06
CA VAL A 94 1.41 -2.41 10.81
C VAL A 94 0.02 -2.86 11.23
N CYS A 95 -0.42 -2.32 12.37
CA CYS A 95 -1.80 -2.34 12.84
C CYS A 95 -2.40 -0.97 13.19
N GLY A 96 -3.70 -0.95 13.50
CA GLY A 96 -4.45 0.28 13.79
C GLY A 96 -5.01 1.05 12.58
N PRO A 97 -5.40 2.33 12.80
CA PRO A 97 -6.07 3.19 11.83
C PRO A 97 -5.07 3.87 10.89
N ARG A 98 -4.54 3.08 9.96
CA ARG A 98 -3.52 3.50 8.99
C ARG A 98 -3.54 2.65 7.72
N GLY A 99 -2.82 3.10 6.70
CA GLY A 99 -2.56 2.33 5.49
C GLY A 99 -1.89 0.99 5.80
N ARG A 100 -2.40 -0.08 5.17
CA ARG A 100 -1.91 -1.45 5.32
C ARG A 100 -1.14 -1.88 4.08
N GLY A 101 -0.30 -2.91 4.23
CA GLY A 101 0.44 -3.49 3.11
C GLY A 101 -0.44 -3.82 1.90
N ILE A 102 0.11 -3.61 0.72
CA ILE A 102 -0.57 -3.72 -0.57
C ILE A 102 -0.71 -5.19 -0.97
N VAL A 103 -1.91 -5.58 -1.40
CA VAL A 103 -2.16 -6.92 -1.97
C VAL A 103 -2.09 -6.81 -3.49
N ALA A 104 -1.28 -7.65 -4.13
CA ALA A 104 -1.10 -7.62 -5.57
C ALA A 104 -1.13 -9.03 -6.17
N CYS A 105 -1.57 -9.16 -7.42
CA CYS A 105 -1.41 -10.40 -8.16
C CYS A 105 0.01 -10.51 -8.75
N PRO A 106 0.38 -11.62 -9.42
CA PRO A 106 1.72 -11.80 -10.00
C PRO A 106 2.11 -10.85 -11.15
N GLY A 107 1.21 -9.98 -11.62
CA GLY A 107 1.51 -9.04 -12.72
C GLY A 107 1.80 -9.70 -14.07
N THR A 108 2.30 -8.88 -14.99
CA THR A 108 2.68 -9.27 -16.36
C THR A 108 3.99 -10.05 -16.40
N ALA A 109 4.83 -9.93 -15.37
CA ALA A 109 6.06 -10.71 -15.25
C ALA A 109 5.82 -12.24 -15.21
N VAL A 110 4.67 -12.68 -14.68
CA VAL A 110 4.38 -14.11 -14.48
C VAL A 110 3.06 -14.55 -15.11
N CYS A 111 2.01 -13.71 -15.08
CA CYS A 111 0.66 -14.12 -15.47
C CYS A 111 0.36 -13.80 -16.92
N THR A 112 0.05 -14.82 -17.73
CA THR A 112 -0.35 -14.67 -19.15
C THR A 112 -1.71 -13.99 -19.37
N SER A 113 -2.43 -13.68 -18.30
CA SER A 113 -3.72 -12.96 -18.35
C SER A 113 -3.60 -11.52 -17.89
N ALA A 114 -2.47 -11.12 -17.31
CA ALA A 114 -2.29 -9.75 -16.86
C ALA A 114 -2.21 -8.80 -18.06
N ILE A 115 -2.94 -7.69 -17.97
CA ILE A 115 -2.99 -6.61 -18.96
C ILE A 115 -2.04 -5.48 -18.54
N MET A 116 -1.92 -5.24 -17.23
CA MET A 116 -1.06 -4.22 -16.64
C MET A 116 -0.15 -4.83 -15.58
N GLU A 117 1.05 -4.27 -15.45
CA GLU A 117 2.00 -4.65 -14.40
C GLU A 117 1.50 -4.21 -13.03
N THR A 118 1.66 -5.07 -12.03
CA THR A 118 1.12 -4.86 -10.68
C THR A 118 2.18 -4.70 -9.61
N LYS A 119 3.37 -5.29 -9.77
CA LYS A 119 4.42 -5.31 -8.74
C LYS A 119 5.06 -3.93 -8.57
N GLU A 120 5.44 -3.29 -9.66
CA GLU A 120 5.94 -1.91 -9.63
C GLU A 120 4.90 -0.94 -9.04
N LEU A 121 3.65 -1.03 -9.49
CA LEU A 121 2.56 -0.22 -8.95
C LEU A 121 2.31 -0.49 -7.47
N ALA A 122 2.38 -1.76 -7.04
CA ALA A 122 2.23 -2.10 -5.63
C ALA A 122 3.36 -1.53 -4.77
N ALA A 123 4.60 -1.53 -5.24
CA ALA A 123 5.73 -0.92 -4.54
C ALA A 123 5.58 0.60 -4.38
N GLU A 124 5.15 1.30 -5.44
CA GLU A 124 4.88 2.74 -5.37
C GLU A 124 3.75 3.09 -4.40
N LEU A 125 2.66 2.32 -4.45
CA LEU A 125 1.54 2.49 -3.53
C LEU A 125 1.93 2.14 -2.09
N ASP A 126 2.76 1.13 -1.89
CA ASP A 126 3.23 0.78 -0.56
C ASP A 126 4.13 1.89 -0.01
N SER A 127 5.06 2.42 -0.81
CA SER A 127 5.88 3.58 -0.45
C SER A 127 5.04 4.80 -0.04
N ALA A 128 4.00 5.10 -0.81
CA ALA A 128 3.15 6.27 -0.55
C ALA A 128 2.22 6.10 0.67
N TYR A 129 1.62 4.92 0.85
CA TYR A 129 0.50 4.74 1.78
C TYR A 129 0.79 3.84 2.98
N PHE A 130 1.89 3.07 2.99
CA PHE A 130 2.21 2.23 4.13
C PHE A 130 2.43 3.07 5.39
N ARG A 131 1.85 2.64 6.51
CA ARG A 131 1.85 3.33 7.82
C ARG A 131 1.16 4.70 7.89
N GLN A 132 0.76 5.29 6.76
CA GLN A 132 0.09 6.60 6.72
C GLN A 132 -1.14 6.63 7.62
N PRO A 133 -1.25 7.60 8.57
CA PRO A 133 -2.42 7.73 9.42
C PRO A 133 -3.70 7.92 8.62
N ALA A 134 -4.79 7.34 9.09
CA ALA A 134 -6.10 7.48 8.45
C ALA A 134 -7.21 7.42 9.51
N PRO A 135 -8.44 7.89 9.23
CA PRO A 135 -9.56 7.81 10.19
C PRO A 135 -9.81 6.39 10.72
N HIS A 136 -9.56 5.39 9.87
CA HIS A 136 -9.49 3.98 10.20
C HIS A 136 -8.59 3.24 9.19
N LYS A 137 -8.40 1.92 9.34
CA LYS A 137 -7.58 1.09 8.43
C LYS A 137 -7.92 1.36 6.96
N PHE A 138 -6.89 1.61 6.15
CA PHE A 138 -6.98 1.90 4.72
C PHE A 138 -6.22 0.82 3.96
N LYS A 139 -6.88 0.17 3.01
CA LYS A 139 -6.37 -1.00 2.30
C LYS A 139 -6.42 -0.75 0.81
N ILE A 140 -5.37 -1.16 0.13
CA ILE A 140 -5.28 -1.12 -1.32
C ILE A 140 -5.07 -2.53 -1.87
N GLY A 141 -5.71 -2.82 -3.01
CA GLY A 141 -5.53 -4.06 -3.76
C GLY A 141 -5.33 -3.79 -5.25
N VAL A 142 -4.40 -4.50 -5.89
CA VAL A 142 -3.99 -4.28 -7.29
C VAL A 142 -4.06 -5.60 -8.06
N SER A 143 -4.82 -5.65 -9.15
CA SER A 143 -4.90 -6.80 -10.06
C SER A 143 -4.57 -6.37 -11.49
N GLY A 144 -3.81 -7.19 -12.22
CA GLY A 144 -3.38 -6.86 -13.58
C GLY A 144 -4.47 -7.03 -14.63
N CYS A 145 -5.59 -7.68 -14.29
CA CYS A 145 -6.72 -7.91 -15.18
C CYS A 145 -8.05 -8.10 -14.40
N PRO A 146 -9.19 -8.16 -15.09
CA PRO A 146 -10.50 -8.32 -14.45
C PRO A 146 -10.76 -9.67 -13.76
N ASN A 147 -9.85 -10.65 -13.87
CA ASN A 147 -9.93 -11.89 -13.07
C ASN A 147 -9.81 -11.63 -11.56
N SER A 148 -9.30 -10.45 -11.17
CA SER A 148 -9.44 -9.94 -9.79
C SER A 148 -8.78 -10.83 -8.73
N CYS A 149 -7.63 -11.47 -9.02
CA CYS A 149 -7.00 -12.43 -8.10
C CYS A 149 -6.64 -11.83 -6.72
N SER A 150 -6.32 -10.54 -6.64
CA SER A 150 -6.04 -9.83 -5.37
C SER A 150 -7.29 -9.22 -4.72
N LYS A 151 -8.48 -9.47 -5.28
CA LYS A 151 -9.77 -8.94 -4.84
C LYS A 151 -9.79 -7.41 -4.63
N PRO A 152 -9.34 -6.58 -5.60
CA PRO A 152 -9.28 -5.13 -5.45
C PRO A 152 -10.60 -4.47 -5.04
N ILE A 153 -11.75 -4.98 -5.47
CA ILE A 153 -13.08 -4.43 -5.13
C ILE A 153 -13.41 -4.56 -3.63
N GLU A 154 -12.74 -5.46 -2.91
CA GLU A 154 -12.92 -5.68 -1.47
C GLU A 154 -12.11 -4.68 -0.61
N ASN A 155 -11.27 -3.85 -1.24
CA ASN A 155 -10.33 -2.92 -0.60
C ASN A 155 -10.82 -1.47 -0.69
N ASP A 156 -10.34 -0.61 0.24
CA ASP A 156 -10.72 0.81 0.26
C ASP A 156 -10.34 1.48 -1.07
N VAL A 157 -9.23 1.07 -1.68
CA VAL A 157 -8.88 1.35 -3.07
C VAL A 157 -8.60 0.05 -3.82
N GLY A 158 -9.24 -0.11 -4.98
CA GLY A 158 -9.03 -1.24 -5.87
C GLY A 158 -8.55 -0.77 -7.24
N VAL A 159 -7.51 -1.41 -7.77
CA VAL A 159 -7.01 -1.16 -9.13
C VAL A 159 -7.08 -2.45 -9.94
N MET A 160 -7.65 -2.37 -11.14
CA MET A 160 -7.63 -3.45 -12.14
C MET A 160 -7.07 -2.97 -13.47
N GLY A 161 -6.17 -3.73 -14.09
CA GLY A 161 -5.82 -3.54 -15.50
C GLY A 161 -6.98 -3.91 -16.43
N GLY A 162 -7.11 -3.21 -17.54
CA GLY A 162 -8.14 -3.46 -18.55
C GLY A 162 -7.72 -2.98 -19.93
N VAL A 163 -8.35 -3.54 -20.95
CA VAL A 163 -8.14 -3.17 -22.35
C VAL A 163 -9.48 -2.94 -23.06
N LEU A 164 -9.59 -1.81 -23.76
CA LEU A 164 -10.66 -1.51 -24.70
C LEU A 164 -10.38 -2.23 -26.03
N PRO A 165 -11.22 -3.20 -26.42
CA PRO A 165 -11.10 -3.87 -27.71
C PRO A 165 -11.53 -2.97 -28.86
N GLY A 166 -10.78 -3.02 -29.96
CA GLY A 166 -11.17 -2.52 -31.27
C GLY A 166 -11.37 -3.64 -32.24
N TRP A 167 -12.43 -3.55 -33.05
CA TRP A 167 -12.71 -4.51 -34.11
C TRP A 167 -12.38 -3.92 -35.47
N ASP A 168 -11.70 -4.71 -36.30
CA ASP A 168 -11.43 -4.45 -37.71
C ASP A 168 -12.21 -5.45 -38.58
N ARG A 169 -13.00 -4.91 -39.52
CA ARG A 169 -13.82 -5.70 -40.43
C ARG A 169 -12.96 -6.47 -41.43
N GLU A 170 -11.90 -5.87 -41.95
CA GLU A 170 -11.13 -6.43 -43.07
C GLU A 170 -10.36 -7.69 -42.65
N ALA A 171 -9.83 -7.69 -41.43
CA ALA A 171 -9.17 -8.85 -40.85
C ALA A 171 -10.14 -9.93 -40.34
N CYS A 172 -11.45 -9.68 -40.30
CA CYS A 172 -12.41 -10.56 -39.65
C CYS A 172 -12.97 -11.64 -40.58
N ILE A 173 -12.80 -12.90 -40.19
CA ILE A 173 -13.37 -14.07 -40.92
C ILE A 173 -14.76 -14.49 -40.41
N SER A 174 -15.39 -13.70 -39.55
CA SER A 174 -16.73 -13.96 -38.99
C SER A 174 -16.93 -15.33 -38.31
N CYS A 175 -15.89 -15.83 -37.62
CA CYS A 175 -15.94 -17.11 -36.90
C CYS A 175 -16.79 -17.11 -35.61
N ARG A 176 -17.30 -15.94 -35.18
CA ARG A 176 -18.14 -15.72 -33.99
C ARG A 176 -17.52 -16.07 -32.63
N LEU A 177 -16.25 -16.47 -32.59
CA LEU A 177 -15.58 -16.86 -31.34
C LEU A 177 -15.62 -15.73 -30.29
N CYS A 178 -15.44 -14.47 -30.70
CA CYS A 178 -15.49 -13.31 -29.80
C CYS A 178 -16.84 -13.13 -29.08
N VAL A 179 -17.95 -13.53 -29.70
CA VAL A 179 -19.29 -13.51 -29.10
C VAL A 179 -19.38 -14.63 -28.06
N THR A 180 -18.97 -15.85 -28.44
CA THR A 180 -19.04 -17.04 -27.58
C THR A 180 -18.20 -16.95 -26.31
N ILE A 181 -16.97 -16.40 -26.41
CA ILE A 181 -16.06 -16.33 -25.26
C ILE A 181 -16.30 -15.13 -24.35
N CYS A 182 -17.18 -14.20 -24.72
CA CYS A 182 -17.40 -12.99 -23.94
C CYS A 182 -18.16 -13.34 -22.65
N PRO A 183 -17.54 -13.24 -21.46
CA PRO A 183 -18.16 -13.73 -20.21
C PRO A 183 -19.36 -12.89 -19.76
N VAL A 184 -19.53 -11.71 -20.36
CA VAL A 184 -20.53 -10.71 -20.00
C VAL A 184 -21.44 -10.35 -21.17
N ASN A 185 -21.39 -11.12 -22.27
CA ASN A 185 -22.21 -10.92 -23.47
C ASN A 185 -22.19 -9.47 -23.97
N ALA A 186 -21.00 -8.86 -24.01
CA ALA A 186 -20.78 -7.49 -24.43
C ALA A 186 -20.54 -7.35 -25.94
N ILE A 187 -20.43 -8.44 -26.70
CA ILE A 187 -20.20 -8.40 -28.15
C ILE A 187 -21.41 -9.02 -28.84
N GLU A 188 -22.05 -8.27 -29.73
CA GLU A 188 -23.19 -8.70 -30.53
C GLU A 188 -22.86 -8.65 -32.02
N GLU A 189 -23.36 -9.61 -32.79
CA GLU A 189 -23.28 -9.60 -34.25
C GLU A 189 -24.51 -8.91 -34.84
N LYS A 190 -24.32 -7.90 -35.69
CA LYS A 190 -25.37 -7.17 -36.42
C LYS A 190 -24.92 -6.97 -37.85
N ASP A 191 -25.69 -7.44 -38.83
CA ASP A 191 -25.42 -7.24 -40.26
C ASP A 191 -23.96 -7.56 -40.67
N SER A 192 -23.46 -8.72 -40.22
CA SER A 192 -22.07 -9.16 -40.44
C SER A 192 -21.01 -8.20 -39.84
N THR A 193 -21.36 -7.48 -38.79
CA THR A 193 -20.47 -6.66 -37.96
C THR A 193 -20.49 -7.12 -36.52
N PHE A 194 -19.35 -6.96 -35.82
CA PHE A 194 -19.30 -7.22 -34.39
C PHE A 194 -19.24 -5.90 -33.63
N VAL A 195 -20.28 -5.65 -32.84
CA VAL A 195 -20.47 -4.42 -32.07
C VAL A 195 -20.19 -4.70 -30.59
N LEU A 196 -19.31 -3.91 -29.99
CA LEU A 196 -19.00 -3.97 -28.56
C LEU A 196 -19.93 -3.01 -27.79
N ASP A 197 -20.68 -3.52 -26.83
CA ASP A 197 -21.35 -2.76 -25.79
C ASP A 197 -20.36 -2.46 -24.65
N GLU A 198 -19.81 -1.25 -24.67
CA GLU A 198 -18.85 -0.79 -23.66
C GLU A 198 -19.43 -0.75 -22.24
N LYS A 199 -20.75 -0.62 -22.07
CA LYS A 199 -21.38 -0.59 -20.74
C LYS A 199 -21.37 -1.96 -20.09
N LYS A 200 -21.49 -3.03 -20.88
CA LYS A 200 -21.39 -4.42 -20.41
C LYS A 200 -19.95 -4.89 -20.33
N CYS A 201 -19.06 -4.38 -21.18
CA CYS A 201 -17.67 -4.79 -21.26
C CYS A 201 -16.96 -4.63 -19.89
N ILE A 202 -16.25 -5.69 -19.48
CA ILE A 202 -15.39 -5.67 -18.30
C ILE A 202 -13.91 -5.46 -18.65
N TYR A 203 -13.60 -5.20 -19.93
CA TYR A 203 -12.25 -4.89 -20.41
C TYR A 203 -11.23 -6.03 -20.20
N CYS A 204 -11.68 -7.29 -20.24
CA CYS A 204 -10.85 -8.47 -19.97
C CYS A 204 -9.93 -8.88 -21.13
N GLY A 205 -10.15 -8.36 -22.34
CA GLY A 205 -9.32 -8.65 -23.51
C GLY A 205 -9.43 -10.08 -24.05
N LEU A 206 -10.37 -10.92 -23.58
CA LEU A 206 -10.53 -12.28 -24.09
C LEU A 206 -10.81 -12.32 -25.60
N CYS A 207 -11.62 -11.37 -26.09
CA CYS A 207 -11.89 -11.20 -27.52
C CYS A 207 -10.64 -10.91 -28.35
N ILE A 208 -9.66 -10.18 -27.80
CA ILE A 208 -8.36 -9.92 -28.43
C ILE A 208 -7.50 -11.18 -28.38
N LYS A 209 -7.30 -11.74 -27.18
CA LYS A 209 -6.40 -12.87 -26.92
C LYS A 209 -6.74 -14.12 -27.74
N ASN A 210 -8.02 -14.34 -28.03
CA ASN A 210 -8.48 -15.52 -28.76
C ASN A 210 -8.81 -15.23 -30.24
N CYS A 211 -8.60 -14.01 -30.74
CA CYS A 211 -8.85 -13.72 -32.15
C CYS A 211 -7.70 -14.25 -33.02
N SER A 212 -7.92 -15.35 -33.72
CA SER A 212 -6.91 -16.01 -34.56
C SER A 212 -6.41 -15.15 -35.72
N THR A 213 -7.21 -14.18 -36.18
CA THR A 213 -6.87 -13.28 -37.28
C THR A 213 -6.45 -11.89 -36.81
N SER A 214 -6.37 -11.67 -35.50
CA SER A 214 -6.08 -10.35 -34.90
C SER A 214 -7.07 -9.25 -35.35
N ALA A 215 -8.29 -9.62 -35.77
CA ALA A 215 -9.36 -8.67 -36.06
C ALA A 215 -9.82 -7.89 -34.82
N TRP A 216 -9.59 -8.43 -33.62
CA TRP A 216 -9.72 -7.70 -32.37
C TRP A 216 -8.35 -7.26 -31.87
N THR A 217 -8.14 -5.96 -31.70
CA THR A 217 -6.89 -5.36 -31.24
C THR A 217 -7.10 -4.50 -30.00
N ALA A 218 -6.01 -4.19 -29.29
CA ALA A 218 -6.05 -3.28 -28.14
C ALA A 218 -6.10 -1.83 -28.64
N LYS A 219 -7.27 -1.16 -28.54
CA LYS A 219 -7.39 0.27 -28.84
C LYS A 219 -6.81 1.15 -27.74
N LYS A 220 -7.06 0.77 -26.49
CA LYS A 220 -6.63 1.50 -25.31
C LYS A 220 -6.44 0.55 -24.15
N THR A 221 -5.32 0.64 -23.44
CA THR A 221 -5.09 -0.05 -22.17
C THR A 221 -5.12 0.96 -21.04
N GLY A 222 -5.50 0.51 -19.85
CA GLY A 222 -5.51 1.40 -18.69
C GLY A 222 -6.01 0.72 -17.44
N TYR A 223 -6.21 1.54 -16.42
CA TYR A 223 -6.64 1.10 -15.10
C TYR A 223 -8.12 1.40 -14.86
N THR A 224 -8.82 0.44 -14.26
CA THR A 224 -10.12 0.66 -13.63
C THR A 224 -9.90 0.86 -12.14
N LEU A 225 -10.34 2.01 -11.64
CA LEU A 225 -10.25 2.41 -10.25
C LEU A 225 -11.59 2.15 -9.55
N PHE A 226 -11.54 1.44 -8.42
CA PHE A 226 -12.65 1.18 -7.53
C PHE A 226 -12.39 1.84 -6.17
N LEU A 227 -13.42 2.46 -5.58
CA LEU A 227 -13.29 3.17 -4.30
C LEU A 227 -14.30 2.71 -3.25
N GLY A 228 -13.80 2.61 -2.02
CA GLY A 228 -14.56 2.37 -0.80
C GLY A 228 -14.93 0.91 -0.53
N GLY A 229 -14.25 -0.07 -1.12
CA GLY A 229 -14.46 -1.46 -0.75
C GLY A 229 -14.11 -1.71 0.72
N THR A 230 -14.92 -2.51 1.40
CA THR A 230 -14.63 -2.95 2.75
C THR A 230 -15.31 -4.28 3.03
N LEU A 231 -14.51 -5.25 3.49
CA LEU A 231 -15.03 -6.43 4.17
C LEU A 231 -14.93 -6.29 5.70
N GLY A 232 -15.79 -7.03 6.40
CA GLY A 232 -15.90 -7.02 7.86
C GLY A 232 -17.36 -7.11 8.29
N LYS A 233 -17.67 -6.53 9.47
CA LYS A 233 -19.02 -6.57 10.06
C LYS A 233 -20.11 -5.93 9.19
N ARG A 234 -19.75 -4.89 8.44
CA ARG A 234 -20.62 -4.19 7.48
C ARG A 234 -19.92 -4.18 6.12
N PRO A 235 -20.11 -5.24 5.31
CA PRO A 235 -19.44 -5.34 4.02
C PRO A 235 -20.02 -4.32 3.02
N ARG A 236 -19.15 -3.81 2.15
CA ARG A 236 -19.47 -2.91 1.04
C ARG A 236 -18.47 -3.20 -0.08
N LEU A 237 -18.96 -3.38 -1.31
CA LEU A 237 -18.07 -3.52 -2.47
C LEU A 237 -17.63 -2.14 -2.95
N GLY A 238 -16.41 -2.06 -3.48
CA GLY A 238 -15.90 -0.83 -4.08
C GLY A 238 -16.73 -0.41 -5.29
N THR A 239 -17.08 0.87 -5.35
CA THR A 239 -17.80 1.43 -6.49
C THR A 239 -16.80 1.69 -7.61
N ARG A 240 -17.14 1.29 -8.85
CA ARG A 240 -16.32 1.56 -10.03
C ARG A 240 -16.32 3.06 -10.31
N ALA A 241 -15.20 3.73 -10.01
CA ALA A 241 -15.12 5.17 -9.95
C ALA A 241 -14.62 5.79 -11.27
N LYS A 242 -13.59 5.19 -11.87
CA LYS A 242 -13.07 5.54 -13.19
C LYS A 242 -12.62 4.29 -13.94
N VAL A 243 -12.71 4.34 -15.26
CA VAL A 243 -12.45 3.22 -16.16
C VAL A 243 -11.46 3.67 -17.22
N LEU A 244 -10.51 2.80 -17.57
CA LEU A 244 -9.48 3.05 -18.59
C LEU A 244 -8.67 4.35 -18.35
N ILE A 245 -8.19 4.54 -17.12
CA ILE A 245 -7.18 5.55 -16.80
C ILE A 245 -5.87 5.13 -17.50
N GLU A 246 -5.43 5.89 -18.49
CA GLU A 246 -4.35 5.46 -19.40
C GLU A 246 -2.96 5.54 -18.78
N THR A 247 -2.77 6.48 -17.84
CA THR A 247 -1.44 6.73 -17.27
C THR A 247 -1.38 6.39 -15.79
N LYS A 248 -0.26 5.81 -15.37
CA LYS A 248 0.03 5.55 -13.95
C LYS A 248 0.01 6.84 -13.12
N LYS A 249 0.55 7.95 -13.66
CA LYS A 249 0.56 9.27 -13.01
C LYS A 249 -0.86 9.76 -12.71
N GLU A 250 -1.78 9.63 -13.66
CA GLU A 250 -3.18 10.01 -13.44
C GLU A 250 -3.86 9.11 -12.41
N LEU A 251 -3.63 7.79 -12.47
CA LEU A 251 -4.13 6.86 -11.47
C LEU A 251 -3.69 7.25 -10.05
N LEU A 252 -2.38 7.49 -9.85
CA LEU A 252 -1.83 7.85 -8.55
C LEU A 252 -2.44 9.15 -8.00
N ARG A 253 -2.64 10.17 -8.85
CA ARG A 253 -3.32 11.42 -8.45
C ARG A 253 -4.75 11.18 -7.96
N TYR A 254 -5.51 10.30 -8.64
CA TYR A 254 -6.87 9.99 -8.19
C TYR A 254 -6.88 9.23 -6.86
N ILE A 255 -5.92 8.34 -6.63
CA ILE A 255 -5.80 7.61 -5.35
C ILE A 255 -5.40 8.58 -4.24
N GLU A 256 -4.49 9.52 -4.52
CA GLU A 256 -4.05 10.54 -3.57
C GLU A 256 -5.21 11.44 -3.16
N SER A 257 -5.97 11.98 -4.11
CA SER A 257 -7.15 12.78 -3.79
C SER A 257 -8.22 11.97 -3.04
N ALA A 258 -8.43 10.69 -3.39
CA ALA A 258 -9.34 9.83 -2.63
C ALA A 258 -8.88 9.65 -1.17
N PHE A 259 -7.58 9.55 -0.93
CA PHE A 259 -7.01 9.47 0.41
C PHE A 259 -7.16 10.79 1.18
N ARG A 260 -6.88 11.93 0.54
CA ARG A 260 -7.07 13.27 1.14
C ARG A 260 -8.52 13.55 1.48
N PHE A 261 -9.44 13.21 0.59
CA PHE A 261 -10.88 13.27 0.86
C PHE A 261 -11.23 12.44 2.10
N TYR A 262 -10.69 11.23 2.22
CA TYR A 262 -10.94 10.40 3.39
C TYR A 262 -10.36 11.02 4.67
N LEU A 263 -9.17 11.62 4.62
CA LEU A 263 -8.59 12.35 5.77
C LEU A 263 -9.47 13.53 6.19
N ALA A 264 -9.98 14.31 5.23
CA ALA A 264 -10.77 15.51 5.49
C ALA A 264 -12.17 15.17 6.05
N HIS A 265 -12.79 14.10 5.55
CA HIS A 265 -14.21 13.84 5.79
C HIS A 265 -14.49 12.61 6.66
N GLY A 266 -13.52 11.72 6.85
CA GLY A 266 -13.72 10.48 7.56
C GLY A 266 -13.81 10.67 9.06
N ASN A 267 -14.88 10.16 9.68
CA ASN A 267 -15.01 10.17 11.13
C ASN A 267 -14.03 9.15 11.76
N LYS A 268 -13.64 9.40 13.02
CA LYS A 268 -12.81 8.46 13.78
C LYS A 268 -13.45 7.06 13.81
N LYS A 269 -12.69 6.05 13.38
CA LYS A 269 -13.13 4.64 13.23
C LYS A 269 -14.17 4.36 12.13
N GLU A 270 -14.49 5.33 11.29
CA GLU A 270 -15.29 5.12 10.08
C GLU A 270 -14.42 4.55 8.96
N ARG A 271 -14.96 3.66 8.11
CA ARG A 271 -14.24 3.15 6.93
C ARG A 271 -14.49 4.06 5.74
N PHE A 272 -13.52 4.16 4.84
CA PHE A 272 -13.61 5.01 3.65
C PHE A 272 -14.91 4.79 2.86
N GLY A 273 -15.28 3.53 2.61
CA GLY A 273 -16.56 3.22 1.95
C GLY A 273 -17.79 3.79 2.65
N HIS A 274 -17.84 3.75 3.98
CA HIS A 274 -18.95 4.30 4.75
C HIS A 274 -18.93 5.84 4.78
N THR A 275 -17.74 6.45 4.73
CA THR A 275 -17.59 7.90 4.53
C THR A 275 -18.20 8.32 3.18
N LEU A 276 -17.94 7.56 2.10
CA LEU A 276 -18.56 7.80 0.80
C LEU A 276 -20.09 7.67 0.87
N ASP A 277 -20.62 6.62 1.51
CA ASP A 277 -22.06 6.40 1.60
C ASP A 277 -22.76 7.49 2.41
N ARG A 278 -22.15 7.95 3.51
CA ARG A 278 -22.69 9.03 4.36
C ARG A 278 -22.77 10.37 3.62
N ILE A 279 -21.79 10.67 2.79
CA ILE A 279 -21.73 11.93 2.02
C ILE A 279 -22.59 11.85 0.76
N GLY A 280 -22.80 10.65 0.24
CA GLY A 280 -23.35 10.38 -1.08
C GLY A 280 -22.22 10.13 -2.07
N VAL A 281 -22.21 8.94 -2.68
CA VAL A 281 -21.11 8.47 -3.54
C VAL A 281 -20.85 9.41 -4.70
N ASP A 282 -21.90 9.90 -5.37
CA ASP A 282 -21.77 10.80 -6.52
C ASP A 282 -21.14 12.14 -6.12
N LYS A 283 -21.57 12.70 -4.98
CA LYS A 283 -21.03 13.94 -4.43
C LYS A 283 -19.56 13.77 -4.03
N ALA A 284 -19.24 12.69 -3.34
CA ALA A 284 -17.87 12.37 -2.93
C ALA A 284 -16.96 12.18 -4.15
N PHE A 285 -17.41 11.48 -5.18
CA PHE A 285 -16.63 11.29 -6.42
C PHE A 285 -16.44 12.59 -7.19
N ALA A 286 -17.47 13.45 -7.25
CA ALA A 286 -17.33 14.77 -7.86
C ALA A 286 -16.22 15.60 -7.17
N GLU A 287 -16.17 15.57 -5.84
CA GLU A 287 -15.15 16.28 -5.06
C GLU A 287 -13.74 15.69 -5.27
N ILE A 288 -13.58 14.37 -5.11
CA ILE A 288 -12.32 13.64 -5.33
C ILE A 288 -11.76 13.93 -6.73
N PHE A 289 -12.62 13.91 -7.75
CA PHE A 289 -12.15 14.10 -9.13
C PHE A 289 -12.06 15.56 -9.56
N ALA A 290 -12.61 16.51 -8.79
CA ALA A 290 -12.36 17.93 -8.98
C ALA A 290 -10.99 18.33 -8.42
N GLU A 291 -10.68 17.94 -7.18
CA GLU A 291 -9.37 18.20 -6.55
C GLU A 291 -8.21 17.63 -7.40
N ALA A 292 -8.40 16.43 -7.96
CA ALA A 292 -7.40 15.80 -8.83
C ALA A 292 -7.14 16.57 -10.15
N LYS A 293 -8.08 17.41 -10.60
CA LYS A 293 -7.93 18.28 -11.78
C LYS A 293 -7.27 19.62 -11.42
N ASP A 294 -7.64 20.19 -10.27
CA ASP A 294 -7.14 21.48 -9.80
C ASP A 294 -5.69 21.43 -9.31
N ALA A 295 -5.17 20.24 -9.03
CA ALA A 295 -3.73 19.97 -8.89
C ALA A 295 -2.94 20.13 -10.21
N GLY A 296 -3.37 21.06 -11.09
CA GLY A 296 -2.73 21.41 -12.35
C GLY A 296 -1.27 21.82 -12.14
N GLY A 297 -0.36 20.90 -12.43
CA GLY A 297 1.08 21.10 -12.31
C GLY A 297 1.70 20.73 -10.96
N ALA A 298 0.91 20.35 -9.96
CA ALA A 298 1.48 19.71 -8.77
C ALA A 298 1.78 18.25 -9.13
N GLU A 299 3.06 17.88 -9.10
CA GLU A 299 3.43 16.47 -9.09
C GLU A 299 2.61 15.76 -7.99
N PRO A 300 2.05 14.56 -8.25
CA PRO A 300 1.58 13.71 -7.14
C PRO A 300 2.75 13.68 -6.17
N ALA A 301 2.53 13.92 -4.87
CA ALA A 301 3.60 14.07 -3.89
C ALA A 301 4.70 13.07 -4.25
N ALA A 302 5.78 13.57 -4.85
CA ALA A 302 6.81 12.70 -5.38
C ALA A 302 7.24 11.82 -4.19
N PRO A 303 7.61 10.55 -4.39
CA PRO A 303 8.50 9.94 -3.41
C PRO A 303 9.61 10.97 -3.24
N VAL A 304 9.74 11.51 -2.03
CA VAL A 304 10.55 12.71 -1.86
C VAL A 304 11.90 12.42 -2.48
N PRO A 305 12.31 13.16 -3.53
CA PRO A 305 13.56 12.88 -4.19
C PRO A 305 14.60 12.96 -3.09
N ALA A 306 15.35 11.87 -2.90
CA ALA A 306 16.52 11.87 -2.02
C ALA A 306 17.31 13.13 -2.36
N ALA A 307 17.30 14.09 -1.43
CA ALA A 307 17.97 15.36 -1.63
C ALA A 307 19.44 15.02 -1.88
N LYS A 308 19.92 15.42 -3.06
CA LYS A 308 21.31 15.24 -3.50
C LYS A 308 22.23 15.66 -2.36
N ASP A 309 23.05 14.70 -1.93
CA ASP A 309 24.07 14.77 -0.87
C ASP A 309 23.62 14.67 0.61
N SER A 310 22.40 14.20 0.91
CA SER A 310 22.05 13.77 2.27
C SER A 310 21.66 12.29 2.30
N THR A 311 22.24 11.54 3.25
CA THR A 311 21.86 10.14 3.48
C THR A 311 20.49 10.16 4.18
N LEU A 312 19.50 9.44 3.66
CA LEU A 312 18.18 9.31 4.30
C LEU A 312 18.16 8.11 5.24
N LEU A 313 17.80 8.34 6.50
CA LEU A 313 17.62 7.34 7.54
C LEU A 313 16.14 7.27 7.94
N ASP A 314 15.43 6.28 7.40
CA ASP A 314 14.05 6.01 7.78
C ASP A 314 13.99 5.24 9.11
N LEU A 315 13.51 5.91 10.16
CA LEU A 315 13.28 5.34 11.49
C LEU A 315 11.79 5.36 11.86
N LEU A 316 10.90 5.45 10.88
CA LEU A 316 9.48 5.28 11.13
C LEU A 316 9.23 3.87 11.68
N GLY A 317 8.39 3.77 12.70
CA GLY A 317 8.10 2.56 13.47
C GLY A 317 9.24 2.05 14.35
N VAL A 318 10.37 2.76 14.45
CA VAL A 318 11.47 2.37 15.34
C VAL A 318 11.26 3.03 16.71
N CYS A 319 11.03 2.21 17.74
CA CYS A 319 10.82 2.69 19.10
C CYS A 319 12.12 3.18 19.76
N CYS A 320 12.02 4.00 20.81
CA CYS A 320 13.16 4.30 21.68
C CYS A 320 13.60 3.03 22.44
N PRO A 321 14.90 2.82 22.72
CA PRO A 321 16.03 3.70 22.38
C PRO A 321 16.62 3.43 20.98
N MET A 322 16.05 2.50 20.19
CA MET A 322 16.65 2.08 18.92
C MET A 322 16.65 3.17 17.86
N ASN A 323 15.62 4.03 17.83
CA ASN A 323 15.64 5.19 16.95
C ASN A 323 16.84 6.09 17.28
N PHE A 324 17.09 6.35 18.56
CA PHE A 324 18.24 7.10 19.04
C PHE A 324 19.58 6.44 18.68
N VAL A 325 19.75 5.15 18.98
CA VAL A 325 20.99 4.42 18.68
C VAL A 325 21.28 4.42 17.17
N ARG A 326 20.26 4.17 16.34
CA ARG A 326 20.42 4.16 14.87
C ARG A 326 20.72 5.54 14.31
N SER A 327 20.05 6.59 14.80
CA SER A 327 20.39 7.98 14.45
C SER A 327 21.85 8.29 14.75
N LYS A 328 22.34 7.85 15.91
CA LYS A 328 23.74 8.04 16.32
C LYS A 328 24.73 7.27 15.45
N LEU A 329 24.52 5.98 15.24
CA LEU A 329 25.40 5.17 14.39
C LEU A 329 25.44 5.71 12.95
N ALA A 330 24.32 6.25 12.46
CA ALA A 330 24.25 6.84 11.13
C ALA A 330 25.03 8.18 11.07
N ILE A 331 24.89 9.06 12.07
CA ILE A 331 25.61 10.34 12.10
C ILE A 331 27.11 10.14 12.35
N GLU A 332 27.51 9.12 13.11
CA GLU A 332 28.93 8.78 13.33
C GLU A 332 29.65 8.36 12.03
N LYS A 333 28.93 7.75 11.08
CA LYS A 333 29.47 7.35 9.78
C LYS A 333 29.69 8.51 8.80
N LEU A 334 29.11 9.67 9.06
CA LEU A 334 29.25 10.85 8.21
C LEU A 334 30.55 11.61 8.48
N LYS A 335 31.03 12.40 7.51
CA LYS A 335 32.12 13.37 7.72
C LYS A 335 31.57 14.66 8.33
N ALA A 336 32.44 15.43 9.00
CA ALA A 336 32.05 16.73 9.52
C ALA A 336 31.60 17.65 8.37
N GLY A 337 30.42 18.27 8.52
CA GLY A 337 29.74 19.09 7.51
C GLY A 337 28.72 18.35 6.65
N GLU A 338 28.68 17.01 6.69
CA GLU A 338 27.66 16.23 5.97
C GLU A 338 26.32 16.23 6.72
N GLN A 339 25.24 16.09 5.94
CA GLN A 339 23.87 16.15 6.43
C GLN A 339 23.21 14.75 6.39
N LEU A 340 22.46 14.45 7.45
CA LEU A 340 21.64 13.26 7.61
C LEU A 340 20.18 13.70 7.70
N GLU A 341 19.34 13.11 6.86
CA GLU A 341 17.90 13.25 6.98
C GLU A 341 17.35 12.05 7.75
N ILE A 342 16.51 12.29 8.76
CA ILE A 342 15.96 11.24 9.61
C ILE A 342 14.43 11.35 9.63
N LEU A 343 13.73 10.27 9.30
CA LEU A 343 12.28 10.18 9.44
C LEU A 343 11.93 9.55 10.79
N LEU A 344 11.10 10.23 11.59
CA LEU A 344 10.73 9.81 12.95
C LEU A 344 9.22 9.86 13.15
N ASP A 345 8.67 8.88 13.88
CA ASP A 345 7.26 8.95 14.27
C ASP A 345 7.00 10.12 15.22
N ASP A 346 5.75 10.60 15.21
CA ASP A 346 5.23 11.54 16.20
C ASP A 346 5.26 10.95 17.64
N GLY A 347 5.54 11.78 18.64
CA GLY A 347 5.67 11.41 20.04
C GLY A 347 7.12 11.33 20.55
N GLU A 348 7.43 10.30 21.34
CA GLU A 348 8.77 10.12 21.95
C GLU A 348 9.95 10.08 20.95
N PRO A 349 9.84 9.45 19.76
CA PRO A 349 10.94 9.37 18.80
C PRO A 349 11.47 10.73 18.37
N ILE A 350 10.59 11.64 17.94
CA ILE A 350 11.01 12.98 17.51
C ILE A 350 11.63 13.80 18.65
N VAL A 351 11.07 13.72 19.86
CA VAL A 351 11.56 14.46 21.03
C VAL A 351 12.93 13.96 21.47
N ASN A 352 13.08 12.64 21.63
CA ASN A 352 14.28 12.05 22.21
C ASN A 352 15.47 12.11 21.24
N VAL A 353 15.25 11.80 19.96
CA VAL A 353 16.31 11.83 18.94
C VAL A 353 16.78 13.26 18.71
N SER A 354 15.86 14.22 18.54
CA SER A 354 16.21 15.63 18.32
C SER A 354 16.97 16.23 19.50
N ARG A 355 16.56 15.89 20.73
CA ARG A 355 17.24 16.34 21.95
C ARG A 355 18.64 15.74 22.04
N SER A 356 18.76 14.42 21.87
CA SER A 356 20.06 13.77 22.07
C SER A 356 21.09 14.14 21.01
N LEU A 357 20.69 14.36 19.76
CA LEU A 357 21.61 14.82 18.72
C LEU A 357 22.13 16.24 19.01
N LYS A 358 21.31 17.10 19.63
CA LYS A 358 21.76 18.43 20.10
C LYS A 358 22.70 18.32 21.30
N ASP A 359 22.39 17.44 22.26
CA ASP A 359 23.22 17.23 23.46
C ASP A 359 24.62 16.68 23.09
N GLU A 360 24.73 15.91 22.00
CA GLU A 360 26.01 15.42 21.45
C GLU A 360 26.74 16.45 20.55
N GLY A 361 26.17 17.65 20.40
CA GLY A 361 26.82 18.77 19.70
C GLY A 361 26.60 18.81 18.18
N HIS A 362 25.71 17.98 17.64
CA HIS A 362 25.28 18.06 16.24
C HIS A 362 24.22 19.15 16.06
N ARG A 363 24.13 19.70 14.83
CA ARG A 363 23.20 20.80 14.54
C ARG A 363 21.95 20.27 13.86
N VAL A 364 20.83 20.30 14.56
CA VAL A 364 19.52 20.07 13.93
C VAL A 364 19.15 21.33 13.12
N LEU A 365 19.16 21.20 11.81
CA LEU A 365 18.92 22.30 10.85
C LEU A 365 17.43 22.56 10.64
N ASN A 366 16.65 21.48 10.52
CA ASN A 366 15.23 21.58 10.23
C ASN A 366 14.45 20.43 10.86
N VAL A 367 13.22 20.70 11.27
CA VAL A 367 12.26 19.70 11.76
C VAL A 367 10.92 20.03 11.12
N GLU A 368 10.54 19.28 10.10
CA GLU A 368 9.30 19.50 9.36
C GLU A 368 8.31 18.37 9.63
N PRO A 369 7.06 18.70 10.02
CA PRO A 369 6.00 17.70 10.05
C PRO A 369 5.62 17.34 8.61
N GLU A 370 5.65 16.05 8.30
CA GLU A 370 5.30 15.52 6.98
C GLU A 370 4.36 14.31 7.15
N ASN A 371 3.14 14.40 6.63
CA ASN A 371 2.20 13.26 6.55
C ASN A 371 2.03 12.41 7.84
N GLY A 372 2.10 13.04 9.02
CA GLY A 372 1.89 12.38 10.31
C GLY A 372 3.14 11.74 10.94
N HIS A 373 4.32 12.09 10.43
CA HIS A 373 5.63 11.86 11.01
C HIS A 373 6.50 13.14 10.87
N PHE A 374 7.74 13.09 11.33
CA PHE A 374 8.65 14.22 11.32
C PHE A 374 9.90 13.91 10.52
N ARG A 375 10.25 14.83 9.64
CA ARG A 375 11.53 14.85 8.93
C ARG A 375 12.49 15.76 9.67
N VAL A 376 13.59 15.19 10.15
CA VAL A 376 14.64 15.90 10.89
C VAL A 376 15.89 15.95 10.04
N LEU A 377 16.34 17.16 9.69
CA LEU A 377 17.61 17.37 9.02
C LEU A 377 18.69 17.73 10.05
N VAL A 378 19.77 16.95 10.07
CA VAL A 378 20.86 17.11 11.05
C VAL A 378 22.20 17.19 10.34
N GLU A 379 23.02 18.16 10.72
CA GLU A 379 24.38 18.35 10.23
C GLU A 379 25.40 17.89 11.28
N LYS A 380 26.36 17.06 10.86
CA LYS A 380 27.45 16.62 11.74
C LYS A 380 28.47 17.75 11.93
N ARG A 381 28.68 18.20 13.17
CA ARG A 381 29.67 19.25 13.48
C ARG A 381 31.07 18.75 13.87
N ARG A 382 31.22 17.50 14.27
CA ARG A 382 32.49 16.90 14.70
C ARG A 382 32.58 15.46 14.23
#